data_AF-Q9VJ56-F1
#
_entry.id   AF-Q9VJ56-F1
#
_cell.length_a   1.000
_cell.length_b   1.000
_cell.length_c   1.000
_cell.angle_alpha   90.00
_cell.angle_beta   90.00
_cell.angle_gamma   90.00
#
_symmetry.space_group_name_H-M   'P 1'
#
loop_
_entity.id
_entity.type
_entity.pdbx_description
1 polymer ?
#
loop_
_entity_poly.entity_id
_entity_poly.type
_entity_poly.pdbx_seq_one_letter_code
_entity_poly.pdbx_strand_id
1 'polypeptide(L)'
;MQSDASPLGAAATDSLTMHRSTSMPVKPKPLEQKPLLRSSEKETVNASDYYPESPGFVRRRRSKAAGDHLETRSEQNFPYAHDWAGSTIELTPDLGSGPRTSSSDGLRRSLNRVMEKNGKENVVFRRIPEKSWRYMRDLVTTLMELEWKYMLTLFLGSYFLSWLLFAALCYVVAYSHGDFIFDPVSGKRMGEGVDPCIYGVHSWVAMIIYSVETQTTLGFGEKYASEECPETIFLFVMQMLSAALIEGCMVSVIYAKTARPARQLTKLKFSDKAVICYRDGRLCLLFRVCDPREQQSIESKIRVYIIVDKRTREGETIKSHVELKLEGNGEQIILWPDVVCHVIDETSPLSQFTTAKLFNAAQFELYVSIVGTSPATAQMTEAKTSYLPREIFWGQRFVNIIHYDAQNERYIVDYENFNRTISVDMPMTNPKNDHLKLEYRK
;
A
#
# COMPACT_ATOMS: atom_id res chain seq x y z
N MET A 1 42.17 49.95 -57.84
CA MET A 1 40.78 50.41 -58.00
C MET A 1 40.04 50.05 -56.73
N GLN A 2 39.48 51.07 -56.05
CA GLN A 2 38.63 51.06 -54.84
C GLN A 2 38.88 50.01 -53.74
N SER A 3 39.48 50.51 -52.67
CA SER A 3 39.42 49.98 -51.30
C SER A 3 38.27 50.64 -50.49
N ASP A 4 38.08 50.13 -49.27
CA ASP A 4 37.50 50.79 -48.09
C ASP A 4 36.00 51.17 -48.06
N ALA A 5 35.27 50.49 -47.17
CA ALA A 5 34.37 51.12 -46.20
C ALA A 5 34.18 50.21 -44.96
N SER A 6 34.70 50.66 -43.81
CA SER A 6 34.67 49.97 -42.51
C SER A 6 33.39 50.31 -41.70
N PRO A 7 33.11 49.67 -40.53
CA PRO A 7 31.75 49.57 -39.98
C PRO A 7 31.34 50.72 -39.05
N LEU A 8 30.02 50.93 -38.93
CA LEU A 8 29.39 51.53 -37.75
C LEU A 8 29.23 50.45 -36.66
N GLY A 9 29.28 50.75 -35.36
CA GLY A 9 29.59 52.00 -34.68
C GLY A 9 29.54 51.76 -33.16
N ALA A 10 30.48 52.31 -32.41
CA ALA A 10 30.60 52.00 -30.97
C ALA A 10 29.50 52.69 -30.14
N ALA A 11 28.91 51.95 -29.19
CA ALA A 11 28.03 52.49 -28.16
C ALA A 11 28.62 52.16 -26.77
N ALA A 12 28.48 53.12 -25.87
CA ALA A 12 29.21 53.28 -24.62
C ALA A 12 29.25 52.06 -23.67
N THR A 13 30.38 51.94 -22.98
CA THR A 13 30.57 51.10 -21.78
C THR A 13 29.86 51.70 -20.57
N ASP A 14 28.77 51.10 -20.12
CA ASP A 14 28.23 51.34 -18.77
C ASP A 14 28.72 50.24 -17.81
N SER A 15 29.63 50.60 -16.91
CA SER A 15 30.19 49.72 -15.90
C SER A 15 29.28 49.64 -14.67
N LEU A 16 28.25 48.79 -14.75
CA LEU A 16 27.41 48.45 -13.59
C LEU A 16 28.23 47.75 -12.50
N THR A 17 28.61 48.50 -11.48
CA THR A 17 29.31 48.02 -10.28
C THR A 17 28.40 47.15 -9.44
N MET A 18 28.54 45.83 -9.60
CA MET A 18 27.78 44.84 -8.82
C MET A 18 28.26 44.80 -7.36
N HIS A 19 27.68 45.65 -6.51
CA HIS A 19 27.91 45.60 -5.06
C HIS A 19 27.35 44.31 -4.46
N ARG A 20 28.24 43.35 -4.20
CA ARG A 20 27.95 42.08 -3.55
C ARG A 20 27.56 42.32 -2.08
N SER A 21 26.27 42.21 -1.77
CA SER A 21 25.76 42.29 -0.39
C SER A 21 26.11 41.03 0.41
N THR A 22 27.21 41.10 1.17
CA THR A 22 27.57 40.08 2.15
C THR A 22 26.86 40.32 3.49
N SER A 23 25.58 39.92 3.58
CA SER A 23 24.90 39.77 4.87
C SER A 23 25.16 38.36 5.43
N MET A 24 25.91 38.28 6.53
CA MET A 24 26.07 37.00 7.25
C MET A 24 24.75 36.61 7.94
N PRO A 25 24.39 35.32 7.98
CA PRO A 25 23.26 34.85 8.79
C PRO A 25 23.63 34.92 10.28
N VAL A 26 22.81 35.65 11.05
CA VAL A 26 22.94 35.76 12.51
C VAL A 26 22.59 34.42 13.16
N LYS A 27 23.48 33.90 14.04
CA LYS A 27 23.17 32.72 14.87
C LYS A 27 21.94 32.99 15.74
N PRO A 28 20.90 32.14 15.74
CA PRO A 28 19.78 32.30 16.64
C PRO A 28 20.22 32.12 18.10
N LYS A 29 19.78 33.03 18.98
CA LYS A 29 19.93 32.85 20.43
C LYS A 29 18.94 31.79 20.93
N PRO A 30 19.30 30.96 21.92
CA PRO A 30 18.33 30.06 22.57
C PRO A 30 17.21 30.87 23.24
N LEU A 31 15.98 30.39 23.16
CA LEU A 31 14.85 30.94 23.90
C LEU A 31 14.85 30.42 25.34
N GLU A 32 14.76 31.34 26.30
CA GLU A 32 14.72 31.04 27.72
C GLU A 32 13.31 30.60 28.14
N GLN A 33 13.15 29.34 28.57
CA GLN A 33 11.84 28.80 28.96
C GLN A 33 11.45 29.27 30.37
N LYS A 34 10.49 30.20 30.45
CA LYS A 34 9.80 30.49 31.72
C LYS A 34 8.84 29.33 32.07
N PRO A 35 8.94 28.74 33.27
CA PRO A 35 7.96 27.76 33.72
C PRO A 35 6.62 28.45 34.02
N LEU A 36 5.54 27.95 33.43
CA LEU A 36 4.18 28.44 33.69
C LEU A 36 3.71 27.97 35.08
N LEU A 37 3.53 28.92 36.00
CA LEU A 37 2.88 28.68 37.29
C LEU A 37 1.39 28.37 37.05
N ARG A 38 0.95 27.21 37.54
CA ARG A 38 -0.44 26.77 37.50
C ARG A 38 -1.27 27.58 38.50
N SER A 39 -2.22 28.37 38.01
CA SER A 39 -3.20 29.05 38.87
C SER A 39 -4.11 28.03 39.55
N SER A 40 -4.44 28.29 40.81
CA SER A 40 -5.38 27.48 41.60
C SER A 40 -6.74 28.17 41.67
N GLU A 41 -7.53 28.04 40.62
CA GLU A 41 -8.92 28.51 40.60
C GLU A 41 -9.86 27.32 40.73
N LYS A 42 -10.73 27.37 41.75
CA LYS A 42 -11.73 26.33 42.04
C LYS A 42 -13.02 26.70 41.33
N GLU A 43 -13.48 25.87 40.39
CA GLU A 43 -14.89 25.84 40.03
C GLU A 43 -15.58 24.64 40.68
N THR A 44 -16.72 24.92 41.30
CA THR A 44 -17.54 23.97 42.05
C THR A 44 -18.50 23.25 41.12
N VAL A 45 -18.35 21.93 40.97
CA VAL A 45 -19.25 21.09 40.16
C VAL A 45 -20.53 20.78 40.96
N ASN A 46 -21.69 21.10 40.39
CA ASN A 46 -23.00 20.75 40.95
C ASN A 46 -23.27 19.23 40.80
N ALA A 47 -23.89 18.65 41.83
CA ALA A 47 -23.96 17.19 42.02
C ALA A 47 -25.28 16.52 41.54
N SER A 48 -25.91 17.01 40.46
CA SER A 48 -27.26 16.58 40.05
C SER A 48 -27.35 15.58 38.89
N ASP A 49 -26.34 15.45 38.03
CA ASP A 49 -26.44 14.71 36.76
C ASP A 49 -25.42 13.56 36.63
N TYR A 50 -25.48 12.60 37.56
CA TYR A 50 -24.63 11.41 37.56
C TYR A 50 -25.45 10.14 37.25
N TYR A 51 -25.24 9.55 36.06
CA TYR A 51 -25.69 8.18 35.78
C TYR A 51 -24.54 7.19 36.08
N PRO A 52 -24.83 6.05 36.74
CA PRO A 52 -23.79 5.24 37.40
C PRO A 52 -22.96 4.39 36.44
N GLU A 53 -21.64 4.43 36.59
CA GLU A 53 -20.73 3.46 36.01
C GLU A 53 -20.91 2.07 36.66
N SER A 54 -20.67 1.02 35.87
CA SER A 54 -20.76 -0.38 36.31
C SER A 54 -19.66 -0.76 37.32
N PRO A 55 -19.93 -1.68 38.26
CA PRO A 55 -19.11 -1.84 39.46
C PRO A 55 -17.70 -2.38 39.18
N GLY A 56 -16.68 -1.63 39.61
CA GLY A 56 -15.28 -2.03 39.55
C GLY A 56 -14.94 -3.23 40.44
N PHE A 57 -14.14 -4.16 39.93
CA PHE A 57 -13.76 -5.39 40.63
C PHE A 57 -12.65 -5.16 41.68
N VAL A 58 -12.90 -5.60 42.92
CA VAL A 58 -11.98 -5.43 44.05
C VAL A 58 -10.76 -6.36 43.92
N ARG A 59 -9.55 -5.77 43.91
CA ARG A 59 -8.28 -6.51 43.86
C ARG A 59 -8.01 -7.23 45.20
N ARG A 60 -8.44 -8.48 45.33
CA ARG A 60 -8.19 -9.31 46.52
C ARG A 60 -6.73 -9.80 46.56
N ARG A 61 -5.93 -9.16 47.44
CA ARG A 61 -4.55 -9.54 47.78
C ARG A 61 -4.50 -11.01 48.25
N ARG A 62 -3.62 -11.84 47.67
CA ARG A 62 -3.25 -13.16 48.23
C ARG A 62 -1.72 -13.33 48.27
N SER A 63 -1.27 -14.20 49.15
CA SER A 63 0.02 -14.16 49.83
C SER A 63 1.15 -14.94 49.15
N LYS A 64 2.39 -14.54 49.49
CA LYS A 64 3.66 -15.22 49.20
C LYS A 64 3.72 -16.66 49.74
N ALA A 65 4.27 -17.56 48.93
CA ALA A 65 5.19 -18.66 49.28
C ALA A 65 5.94 -18.98 47.97
N ALA A 66 7.24 -18.71 47.77
CA ALA A 66 8.47 -19.02 48.50
C ALA A 66 9.10 -20.37 48.06
N GLY A 67 10.36 -20.29 47.59
CA GLY A 67 11.20 -21.42 47.14
C GLY A 67 11.27 -21.61 45.61
N ASP A 68 12.43 -21.68 44.95
CA ASP A 68 13.77 -21.14 45.24
C ASP A 68 14.62 -21.18 43.94
N HIS A 69 15.21 -20.04 43.53
CA HIS A 69 16.57 -19.88 42.97
C HIS A 69 16.79 -18.51 42.29
N LEU A 70 17.33 -17.58 43.09
CA LEU A 70 18.31 -16.55 42.72
C LEU A 70 19.64 -17.25 42.28
N GLU A 71 20.66 -16.66 41.63
CA GLU A 71 20.90 -15.45 40.80
C GLU A 71 22.37 -15.60 40.24
N THR A 72 23.04 -14.73 39.47
CA THR A 72 22.79 -13.39 38.86
C THR A 72 23.59 -13.30 37.55
N ARG A 73 23.20 -12.43 36.58
CA ARG A 73 24.03 -11.29 36.10
C ARG A 73 23.29 -10.45 35.04
N SER A 74 23.12 -9.18 35.37
CA SER A 74 22.66 -8.06 34.53
C SER A 74 23.88 -7.32 33.90
N GLU A 75 23.80 -6.32 33.01
CA GLU A 75 22.90 -5.18 32.85
C GLU A 75 22.93 -4.54 31.43
N GLN A 76 21.87 -3.79 31.08
CA GLN A 76 21.82 -2.54 30.28
C GLN A 76 22.33 -2.55 28.80
N ASN A 77 21.68 -1.90 27.80
CA ASN A 77 20.88 -0.66 27.79
C ASN A 77 19.66 -0.68 26.82
N PHE A 78 18.69 0.20 27.12
CA PHE A 78 17.51 0.60 26.32
C PHE A 78 17.77 1.99 25.63
N PRO A 79 16.79 2.69 25.00
CA PRO A 79 15.79 2.29 23.99
C PRO A 79 15.70 3.26 22.78
N TYR A 80 15.13 2.84 21.65
CA TYR A 80 14.13 3.66 20.90
C TYR A 80 13.37 2.83 19.86
N ALA A 81 12.04 2.75 20.00
CA ALA A 81 11.15 2.22 18.96
C ALA A 81 9.78 2.91 19.05
N HIS A 82 9.45 3.70 18.04
CA HIS A 82 8.09 4.24 17.85
C HIS A 82 7.31 3.30 16.92
N ASP A 83 6.73 2.25 17.48
CA ASP A 83 5.73 1.43 16.77
C ASP A 83 4.34 1.69 17.34
N TRP A 84 3.50 2.33 16.53
CA TRP A 84 2.06 2.48 16.78
C TRP A 84 1.33 1.16 16.44
N ALA A 85 1.51 0.15 17.29
CA ALA A 85 0.76 -1.10 17.24
C ALA A 85 -0.37 -1.08 18.30
N GLY A 86 -1.51 -0.49 17.94
CA GLY A 86 -2.72 -0.53 18.78
C GLY A 86 -3.22 -1.96 18.95
N SER A 87 -3.21 -2.46 20.19
CA SER A 87 -3.47 -3.85 20.53
C SER A 87 -4.92 -4.28 20.36
N THR A 88 -5.17 -5.30 19.54
CA THR A 88 -6.33 -6.17 19.69
C THR A 88 -5.92 -7.33 20.58
N ILE A 89 -6.45 -7.38 21.81
CA ILE A 89 -6.19 -8.49 22.74
C ILE A 89 -7.04 -9.69 22.28
N GLU A 90 -6.40 -10.68 21.67
CA GLU A 90 -7.02 -11.98 21.44
C GLU A 90 -7.10 -12.75 22.77
N LEU A 91 -8.31 -12.91 23.29
CA LEU A 91 -8.58 -13.78 24.43
C LEU A 91 -8.74 -15.22 23.94
N THR A 92 -7.71 -16.03 24.11
CA THR A 92 -7.77 -17.49 23.97
C THR A 92 -8.51 -18.09 25.18
N PRO A 93 -9.61 -18.83 25.02
CA PRO A 93 -10.19 -19.61 26.10
C PRO A 93 -9.53 -21.00 26.15
N ASP A 94 -8.91 -21.33 27.28
CA ASP A 94 -8.31 -22.64 27.50
C ASP A 94 -9.33 -23.79 27.43
N LEU A 95 -8.86 -24.97 26.99
CA LEU A 95 -9.67 -26.19 26.90
C LEU A 95 -10.00 -26.74 28.29
N GLY A 96 -11.26 -26.59 28.71
CA GLY A 96 -11.85 -27.29 29.86
C GLY A 96 -12.96 -28.26 29.42
N SER A 97 -12.78 -29.55 29.70
CA SER A 97 -13.71 -30.61 29.27
C SER A 97 -14.97 -30.70 30.14
N GLY A 98 -16.16 -30.56 29.54
CA GLY A 98 -17.46 -30.81 30.19
C GLY A 98 -18.61 -30.85 29.18
N PRO A 99 -19.64 -31.72 29.34
CA PRO A 99 -20.64 -31.94 28.30
C PRO A 99 -21.90 -31.04 28.41
N ARG A 100 -22.32 -30.51 27.26
CA ARG A 100 -23.70 -30.15 26.86
C ARG A 100 -24.54 -29.26 27.80
N THR A 101 -24.85 -28.04 27.33
CA THR A 101 -26.25 -27.59 27.08
C THR A 101 -26.27 -26.46 26.03
N SER A 102 -27.37 -26.37 25.28
CA SER A 102 -27.58 -25.44 24.17
C SER A 102 -27.88 -24.00 24.60
N SER A 103 -27.14 -22.99 24.08
CA SER A 103 -27.66 -21.68 23.60
C SER A 103 -26.57 -20.61 23.38
N SER A 104 -25.73 -20.68 22.34
CA SER A 104 -24.76 -19.61 22.04
C SER A 104 -24.40 -19.36 20.56
N ASP A 105 -25.06 -20.00 19.60
CA ASP A 105 -24.75 -19.83 18.16
C ASP A 105 -25.24 -18.52 17.53
N GLY A 106 -25.93 -17.66 18.29
CA GLY A 106 -26.52 -16.42 17.78
C GLY A 106 -25.51 -15.32 17.42
N LEU A 107 -24.37 -15.25 18.12
CA LEU A 107 -23.46 -14.10 18.05
C LEU A 107 -22.32 -14.26 17.01
N ARG A 108 -22.06 -15.50 16.55
CA ARG A 108 -20.95 -15.85 15.63
C ARG A 108 -21.39 -16.36 14.26
N ARG A 109 -22.55 -15.92 13.75
CA ARG A 109 -22.71 -15.80 12.29
C ARG A 109 -21.79 -14.69 11.78
N SER A 110 -20.50 -15.02 11.58
CA SER A 110 -19.66 -14.30 10.63
C SER A 110 -20.26 -14.56 9.25
N LEU A 111 -20.89 -13.54 8.68
CA LEU A 111 -21.28 -13.60 7.27
C LEU A 111 -19.98 -13.74 6.48
N ASN A 112 -19.84 -14.85 5.75
CA ASN A 112 -18.66 -15.11 4.91
C ASN A 112 -18.60 -14.04 3.84
N ARG A 113 -17.77 -13.03 4.10
CA ARG A 113 -17.67 -11.82 3.28
C ARG A 113 -16.77 -12.08 2.08
N VAL A 114 -17.17 -11.63 0.90
CA VAL A 114 -16.44 -11.78 -0.36
C VAL A 114 -15.21 -10.86 -0.41
N MET A 115 -15.27 -9.69 0.25
CA MET A 115 -14.17 -8.73 0.29
C MET A 115 -14.04 -8.05 1.65
N GLU A 116 -12.85 -7.98 2.25
CA GLU A 116 -12.62 -7.24 3.50
C GLU A 116 -12.89 -5.72 3.35
N LYS A 117 -13.17 -5.01 4.46
CA LYS A 117 -13.21 -3.52 4.49
C LYS A 117 -11.98 -2.88 3.84
N ASN A 118 -10.83 -3.53 4.00
CA ASN A 118 -9.53 -3.12 3.48
C ASN A 118 -9.36 -3.26 1.95
N GLY A 119 -10.39 -3.72 1.24
CA GLY A 119 -10.36 -3.97 -0.21
C GLY A 119 -9.67 -5.29 -0.62
N LYS A 120 -9.29 -6.13 0.35
CA LYS A 120 -8.73 -7.47 0.06
C LYS A 120 -9.83 -8.44 -0.34
N GLU A 121 -9.63 -9.11 -1.47
CA GLU A 121 -10.55 -10.14 -1.97
C GLU A 121 -10.40 -11.44 -1.16
N ASN A 122 -11.49 -11.94 -0.59
CA ASN A 122 -11.56 -13.19 0.16
C ASN A 122 -12.04 -14.34 -0.75
N VAL A 123 -11.38 -14.50 -1.90
CA VAL A 123 -11.74 -15.50 -2.92
C VAL A 123 -10.50 -16.32 -3.27
N VAL A 124 -10.55 -17.62 -2.96
CA VAL A 124 -9.43 -18.55 -3.23
C VAL A 124 -9.77 -19.42 -4.44
N PHE A 125 -9.24 -19.07 -5.61
CA PHE A 125 -9.36 -19.89 -6.81
C PHE A 125 -8.56 -21.19 -6.66
N ARG A 126 -9.26 -22.34 -6.65
CA ARG A 126 -8.67 -23.69 -6.55
C ARG A 126 -8.79 -24.43 -7.89
N ARG A 127 -7.80 -25.25 -8.23
CA ARG A 127 -7.77 -26.13 -9.42
C ARG A 127 -7.94 -25.39 -10.77
N ILE A 128 -7.18 -24.30 -10.97
CA ILE A 128 -7.00 -23.72 -12.31
C ILE A 128 -6.02 -24.62 -13.09
N PRO A 129 -6.40 -25.18 -14.26
CA PRO A 129 -5.49 -25.97 -15.08
C PRO A 129 -4.32 -25.11 -15.59
N GLU A 130 -3.13 -25.71 -15.72
CA GLU A 130 -1.91 -25.10 -16.29
C GLU A 130 -1.42 -23.80 -15.62
N LYS A 131 -1.83 -23.54 -14.38
CA LYS A 131 -1.53 -22.30 -13.65
C LYS A 131 -0.06 -21.88 -13.71
N SER A 132 0.88 -22.80 -13.49
CA SER A 132 2.33 -22.51 -13.49
C SER A 132 2.88 -22.15 -14.88
N TRP A 133 2.47 -22.87 -15.94
CA TRP A 133 2.97 -22.62 -17.29
C TRP A 133 2.49 -21.27 -17.85
N ARG A 134 1.25 -20.89 -17.52
CA ARG A 134 0.70 -19.58 -17.91
C ARG A 134 1.44 -18.40 -17.27
N TYR A 135 1.89 -18.51 -16.02
CA TYR A 135 2.74 -17.48 -15.39
C TYR A 135 4.15 -17.46 -16.00
N MET A 136 4.77 -18.61 -16.28
CA MET A 136 6.09 -18.63 -16.92
C MET A 136 6.10 -18.02 -18.33
N ARG A 137 4.98 -18.10 -19.05
CA ARG A 137 4.81 -17.42 -20.35
C ARG A 137 4.73 -15.89 -20.23
N ASP A 138 4.34 -15.37 -19.07
CA ASP A 138 4.27 -13.94 -18.77
C ASP A 138 5.23 -13.58 -17.62
N LEU A 139 6.51 -13.82 -17.89
CA LEU A 139 7.59 -13.69 -16.92
C LEU A 139 7.76 -12.25 -16.42
N VAL A 140 7.54 -11.26 -17.29
CA VAL A 140 7.68 -9.83 -16.96
C VAL A 140 6.61 -9.38 -15.96
N THR A 141 5.32 -9.70 -16.20
CA THR A 141 4.28 -9.33 -15.22
C THR A 141 4.44 -10.12 -13.93
N THR A 142 4.79 -11.41 -14.01
CA THR A 142 5.04 -12.26 -12.83
C THR A 142 6.15 -11.69 -11.95
N LEU A 143 7.27 -11.26 -12.54
CA LEU A 143 8.38 -10.63 -11.81
C LEU A 143 8.01 -9.25 -11.24
N MET A 144 7.17 -8.50 -11.94
CA MET A 144 6.60 -7.23 -11.47
C MET A 144 5.54 -7.40 -10.37
N GLU A 145 4.87 -8.54 -10.27
CA GLU A 145 3.88 -8.85 -9.23
C GLU A 145 4.50 -9.44 -7.95
N LEU A 146 5.65 -10.14 -8.05
CA LEU A 146 6.39 -10.66 -6.89
C LEU A 146 6.68 -9.58 -5.83
N GLU A 147 6.74 -9.97 -4.55
CA GLU A 147 7.14 -9.02 -3.50
C GLU A 147 8.59 -8.56 -3.71
N TRP A 148 8.91 -7.34 -3.26
CA TRP A 148 10.25 -6.74 -3.38
C TRP A 148 11.37 -7.68 -2.90
N LYS A 149 11.15 -8.40 -1.79
CA LYS A 149 12.11 -9.36 -1.25
C LYS A 149 12.45 -10.45 -2.27
N TYR A 150 11.43 -11.13 -2.82
CA TYR A 150 11.62 -12.21 -3.78
C TYR A 150 12.25 -11.72 -5.10
N MET A 151 11.79 -10.58 -5.62
CA MET A 151 12.32 -10.02 -6.87
C MET A 151 13.81 -9.62 -6.72
N LEU A 152 14.19 -8.97 -5.61
CA LEU A 152 15.60 -8.65 -5.33
C LEU A 152 16.45 -9.91 -5.12
N THR A 153 15.94 -10.94 -4.43
CA THR A 153 16.68 -12.22 -4.29
C THR A 153 16.86 -12.96 -5.62
N LEU A 154 15.91 -12.84 -6.56
CA LEU A 154 16.05 -13.43 -7.90
C LEU A 154 17.14 -12.74 -8.70
N PHE A 155 17.17 -11.39 -8.71
CA PHE A 155 18.24 -10.65 -9.38
C PHE A 155 19.62 -10.93 -8.75
N LEU A 156 19.72 -10.89 -7.41
CA LEU A 156 20.96 -11.23 -6.71
C LEU A 156 21.41 -12.68 -7.04
N GLY A 157 20.47 -13.63 -7.07
CA GLY A 157 20.72 -15.00 -7.49
C GLY A 157 21.22 -15.11 -8.94
N SER A 158 20.67 -14.31 -9.87
CA SER A 158 21.14 -14.30 -11.26
C SER A 158 22.58 -13.77 -11.40
N TYR A 159 22.96 -12.74 -10.62
CA TYR A 159 24.35 -12.25 -10.60
C TYR A 159 25.31 -13.34 -10.09
N PHE A 160 25.04 -13.93 -8.93
CA PHE A 160 25.87 -15.02 -8.40
C PHE A 160 25.95 -16.22 -9.35
N LEU A 161 24.83 -16.61 -9.98
CA LEU A 161 24.82 -17.73 -10.93
C LEU A 161 25.64 -17.42 -12.19
N SER A 162 25.55 -16.20 -12.73
CA SER A 162 26.38 -15.78 -13.87
C SER A 162 27.87 -15.72 -13.52
N TRP A 163 28.26 -15.15 -12.37
CA TRP A 163 29.66 -15.12 -11.93
C TRP A 163 30.24 -16.53 -11.81
N LEU A 164 29.51 -17.46 -11.20
CA LEU A 164 29.91 -18.87 -11.07
C LEU A 164 29.95 -19.60 -12.41
N LEU A 165 29.01 -19.33 -13.33
CA LEU A 165 28.99 -19.92 -14.66
C LEU A 165 30.20 -19.49 -15.49
N PHE A 166 30.48 -18.19 -15.58
CA PHE A 166 31.64 -17.70 -16.35
C PHE A 166 32.96 -18.07 -15.67
N ALA A 167 33.04 -18.07 -14.34
CA ALA A 167 34.21 -18.59 -13.63
C ALA A 167 34.46 -20.08 -13.94
N ALA A 168 33.40 -20.90 -13.99
CA ALA A 168 33.50 -22.32 -14.35
C ALA A 168 33.97 -22.50 -15.80
N LEU A 169 33.41 -21.77 -16.76
CA LEU A 169 33.80 -21.85 -18.17
C LEU A 169 35.26 -21.42 -18.38
N CYS A 170 35.67 -20.26 -17.84
CA CYS A 170 37.06 -19.79 -17.93
C CYS A 170 38.03 -20.72 -17.18
N TYR A 171 37.61 -21.33 -16.07
CA TYR A 171 38.42 -22.34 -15.38
C TYR A 171 38.62 -23.60 -16.21
N VAL A 172 37.59 -24.07 -16.93
CA VAL A 172 37.71 -25.23 -17.83
C VAL A 172 38.70 -24.93 -18.95
N VAL A 173 38.62 -23.76 -19.59
CA VAL A 173 39.56 -23.34 -20.65
C VAL A 173 41.00 -23.25 -20.12
N ALA A 174 41.21 -22.57 -19.00
CA ALA A 174 42.53 -22.47 -18.36
C ALA A 174 43.07 -23.84 -17.91
N TYR A 175 42.20 -24.76 -17.48
CA TYR A 175 42.58 -26.12 -17.11
C TYR A 175 42.96 -26.97 -18.33
N SER A 176 42.21 -26.90 -19.45
CA SER A 176 42.55 -27.62 -20.68
C SER A 176 43.82 -27.11 -21.34
N HIS A 177 44.10 -25.81 -21.23
CA HIS A 177 45.34 -25.19 -21.70
C HIS A 177 46.56 -25.45 -20.79
N GLY A 178 46.33 -26.04 -19.60
CA GLY A 178 47.38 -26.37 -18.64
C GLY A 178 47.91 -25.18 -17.82
N ASP A 179 47.16 -24.08 -17.71
CA ASP A 179 47.60 -22.84 -17.04
C ASP A 179 47.97 -23.03 -15.56
N PHE A 180 47.38 -24.02 -14.90
CA PHE A 180 47.64 -24.34 -13.49
C PHE A 180 48.82 -25.31 -13.28
N ILE A 181 49.45 -25.79 -14.35
CA ILE A 181 50.55 -26.75 -14.28
C ILE A 181 51.88 -25.99 -14.33
N PHE A 182 52.56 -25.93 -13.19
CA PHE A 182 53.89 -25.32 -13.05
C PHE A 182 54.93 -26.41 -12.79
N ASP A 183 56.10 -26.29 -13.42
CA ASP A 183 57.26 -27.13 -13.11
C ASP A 183 57.72 -26.85 -11.66
N PRO A 184 57.71 -27.86 -10.76
CA PRO A 184 58.12 -27.68 -9.37
C PRO A 184 59.61 -27.33 -9.19
N VAL A 185 60.45 -27.48 -10.23
CA VAL A 185 61.89 -27.16 -10.17
C VAL A 185 62.21 -25.83 -10.86
N SER A 186 61.69 -25.58 -12.08
CA SER A 186 61.94 -24.31 -12.78
C SER A 186 60.97 -23.17 -12.41
N GLY A 187 59.85 -23.46 -11.76
CA GLY A 187 58.77 -22.49 -11.51
C GLY A 187 58.08 -21.97 -12.78
N LYS A 188 58.39 -22.53 -13.96
CA LYS A 188 57.81 -22.14 -15.24
C LYS A 188 56.51 -22.90 -15.49
N ARG A 189 55.56 -22.22 -16.13
CA ARG A 189 54.31 -22.81 -16.62
C ARG A 189 54.64 -23.88 -17.69
N MET A 190 54.01 -25.05 -17.58
CA MET A 190 54.12 -26.17 -18.53
C MET A 190 52.84 -26.38 -19.37
N GLY A 191 51.93 -25.40 -19.35
CA GLY A 191 50.80 -25.35 -20.26
C GLY A 191 51.23 -25.08 -21.71
N GLU A 192 50.27 -25.13 -22.64
CA GLU A 192 50.51 -24.80 -24.04
C GLU A 192 50.70 -23.27 -24.22
N GLY A 193 51.33 -22.84 -25.31
CA GLY A 193 51.61 -21.40 -25.56
C GLY A 193 52.71 -20.78 -24.69
N VAL A 194 53.08 -19.52 -24.98
CA VAL A 194 54.10 -18.78 -24.20
C VAL A 194 53.46 -18.17 -22.95
N ASP A 195 52.29 -17.56 -23.13
CA ASP A 195 51.56 -16.86 -22.08
C ASP A 195 50.31 -17.64 -21.60
N PRO A 196 49.86 -17.46 -20.34
CA PRO A 196 48.62 -18.07 -19.82
C PRO A 196 47.39 -17.44 -20.47
N CYS A 197 46.26 -18.17 -20.53
CA CYS A 197 45.00 -17.61 -21.03
C CYS A 197 44.53 -16.41 -20.19
N ILE A 198 44.73 -16.46 -18.87
CA ILE A 198 44.38 -15.40 -17.93
C ILE A 198 45.53 -15.18 -16.94
N TYR A 199 46.07 -13.97 -16.90
CA TYR A 199 47.12 -13.59 -15.95
C TYR A 199 46.57 -13.42 -14.52
N GLY A 200 47.42 -13.65 -13.52
CA GLY A 200 47.10 -13.43 -12.10
C GLY A 200 46.14 -14.45 -11.47
N VAL A 201 45.75 -15.52 -12.19
CA VAL A 201 44.80 -16.54 -11.70
C VAL A 201 45.51 -17.86 -11.41
N HIS A 202 45.74 -18.13 -10.12
CA HIS A 202 46.40 -19.36 -9.64
C HIS A 202 45.47 -20.30 -8.85
N SER A 203 44.19 -19.94 -8.68
CA SER A 203 43.23 -20.73 -7.91
C SER A 203 41.80 -20.55 -8.42
N TRP A 204 40.92 -21.50 -8.08
CA TRP A 204 39.48 -21.40 -8.34
C TRP A 204 38.85 -20.11 -7.78
N VAL A 205 39.28 -19.68 -6.59
CA VAL A 205 38.79 -18.43 -5.97
C VAL A 205 39.26 -17.21 -6.76
N ALA A 206 40.51 -17.20 -7.26
CA ALA A 206 40.99 -16.15 -8.14
C ALA A 206 40.24 -16.10 -9.48
N MET A 207 39.76 -17.24 -10.00
CA MET A 207 38.92 -17.28 -11.20
C MET A 207 37.51 -16.73 -10.96
N ILE A 208 36.90 -17.02 -9.80
CA ILE A 208 35.64 -16.37 -9.39
C ILE A 208 35.83 -14.86 -9.27
N ILE A 209 36.92 -14.42 -8.63
CA ILE A 209 37.25 -13.00 -8.50
C ILE A 209 37.43 -12.34 -9.87
N TYR A 210 38.17 -12.96 -10.80
CA TYR A 210 38.30 -12.47 -12.19
C TYR A 210 36.94 -12.37 -12.90
N SER A 211 36.07 -13.36 -12.76
CA SER A 211 34.71 -13.34 -13.31
C SER A 211 33.87 -12.19 -12.73
N VAL A 212 33.95 -11.95 -11.41
CA VAL A 212 33.28 -10.81 -10.76
C VAL A 212 33.85 -9.48 -11.26
N GLU A 213 35.18 -9.30 -11.24
CA GLU A 213 35.87 -8.10 -11.71
C GLU A 213 35.51 -7.75 -13.16
N THR A 214 35.44 -8.77 -14.00
CA THR A 214 35.06 -8.68 -15.41
C THR A 214 33.59 -8.28 -15.52
N GLN A 215 32.65 -9.07 -14.98
CA GLN A 215 31.21 -8.84 -15.18
C GLN A 215 30.69 -7.55 -14.53
N THR A 216 31.32 -7.09 -13.44
CA THR A 216 30.99 -5.81 -12.79
C THR A 216 31.74 -4.62 -13.37
N THR A 217 32.63 -4.84 -14.35
CA THR A 217 33.50 -3.82 -14.97
C THR A 217 34.44 -3.11 -13.98
N LEU A 218 34.71 -3.71 -12.81
CA LEU A 218 35.67 -3.18 -11.83
C LEU A 218 37.11 -3.22 -12.33
N GLY A 219 37.49 -4.31 -13.00
CA GLY A 219 38.77 -4.48 -13.69
C GLY A 219 40.00 -3.93 -12.95
N PHE A 220 40.38 -4.51 -11.81
CA PHE A 220 41.51 -4.00 -11.00
C PHE A 220 42.88 -4.07 -11.70
N GLY A 221 42.98 -4.78 -12.83
CA GLY A 221 44.16 -4.82 -13.68
C GLY A 221 45.21 -5.88 -13.28
N GLU A 222 45.14 -6.44 -12.08
CA GLU A 222 45.98 -7.57 -11.66
C GLU A 222 45.66 -8.87 -12.40
N LYS A 223 44.43 -9.00 -12.92
CA LYS A 223 43.91 -10.17 -13.63
C LYS A 223 43.34 -9.72 -14.97
N TYR A 224 43.87 -10.24 -16.07
CA TYR A 224 43.45 -9.88 -17.42
C TYR A 224 43.63 -11.08 -18.37
N ALA A 225 42.80 -11.14 -19.41
CA ALA A 225 42.90 -12.17 -20.45
C ALA A 225 44.08 -11.87 -21.39
N SER A 226 44.77 -12.92 -21.83
CA SER A 226 45.80 -12.86 -22.86
C SER A 226 45.21 -13.06 -24.26
N GLU A 227 45.99 -12.71 -25.29
CA GLU A 227 45.61 -12.90 -26.70
C GLU A 227 45.86 -14.31 -27.25
N GLU A 228 46.64 -15.14 -26.54
CA GLU A 228 46.95 -16.54 -26.92
C GLU A 228 45.70 -17.42 -27.06
N CYS A 229 44.69 -17.22 -26.19
CA CYS A 229 43.53 -18.10 -26.08
C CYS A 229 42.26 -17.43 -26.65
N PRO A 230 41.89 -17.65 -27.93
CA PRO A 230 40.71 -17.02 -28.54
C PRO A 230 39.40 -17.42 -27.86
N GLU A 231 39.34 -18.61 -27.23
CA GLU A 231 38.20 -19.07 -26.44
C GLU A 231 37.94 -18.16 -25.22
N THR A 232 38.99 -17.69 -24.56
CA THR A 232 38.90 -16.77 -23.42
C THR A 232 38.37 -15.40 -23.86
N ILE A 233 38.82 -14.90 -25.01
CA ILE A 233 38.30 -13.65 -25.61
C ILE A 233 36.81 -13.79 -25.95
N PHE A 234 36.40 -14.93 -26.52
CA PHE A 234 34.99 -15.21 -26.81
C PHE A 234 34.15 -15.25 -25.52
N LEU A 235 34.61 -15.95 -24.48
CA LEU A 235 33.95 -15.98 -23.18
C LEU A 235 33.84 -14.59 -22.55
N PHE A 236 34.89 -13.76 -22.63
CA PHE A 236 34.89 -12.37 -22.16
C PHE A 236 33.81 -11.53 -22.86
N VAL A 237 33.71 -11.61 -24.19
CA VAL A 237 32.68 -10.89 -24.97
C VAL A 237 31.27 -11.38 -24.60
N MET A 238 31.06 -12.69 -24.50
CA MET A 238 29.77 -13.26 -24.10
C MET A 238 29.40 -12.88 -22.65
N GLN A 239 30.39 -12.78 -21.76
CA GLN A 239 30.21 -12.31 -20.39
C GLN A 239 29.76 -10.84 -20.36
N MET A 240 30.39 -9.96 -21.14
CA MET A 240 29.99 -8.55 -21.28
C MET A 240 28.54 -8.40 -21.78
N LEU A 241 28.17 -9.15 -22.83
CA LEU A 241 26.81 -9.13 -23.36
C LEU A 241 25.78 -9.62 -22.34
N SER A 242 26.11 -10.67 -21.58
CA SER A 242 25.23 -11.19 -20.53
C SER A 242 25.08 -10.22 -19.34
N ALA A 243 26.15 -9.51 -18.98
CA ALA A 243 26.16 -8.51 -17.92
C ALA A 243 25.19 -7.37 -18.24
N ALA A 244 25.35 -6.78 -19.43
CA ALA A 244 24.51 -5.70 -19.92
C ALA A 244 23.03 -6.13 -20.05
N LEU A 245 22.77 -7.38 -20.43
CA LEU A 245 21.40 -7.92 -20.46
C LEU A 245 20.79 -8.04 -19.07
N ILE A 246 21.50 -8.63 -18.09
CA ILE A 246 21.00 -8.79 -16.72
C ILE A 246 20.77 -7.42 -16.06
N GLU A 247 21.71 -6.49 -16.20
CA GLU A 247 21.61 -5.14 -15.66
C GLU A 247 20.46 -4.34 -16.32
N GLY A 248 20.39 -4.35 -17.65
CA GLY A 248 19.31 -3.68 -18.39
C GLY A 248 17.92 -4.22 -18.02
N CYS A 249 17.78 -5.54 -17.87
CA CYS A 249 16.55 -6.16 -17.36
C CYS A 249 16.25 -5.76 -15.92
N MET A 250 17.25 -5.75 -15.03
CA MET A 250 17.07 -5.34 -13.63
C MET A 250 16.58 -3.90 -13.52
N VAL A 251 17.27 -2.95 -14.16
CA VAL A 251 16.91 -1.52 -14.13
C VAL A 251 15.51 -1.31 -14.70
N SER A 252 15.20 -1.96 -15.83
CA SER A 252 13.88 -1.86 -16.47
C SER A 252 12.74 -2.37 -15.56
N VAL A 253 12.93 -3.51 -14.89
CA VAL A 253 11.92 -4.11 -14.01
C VAL A 253 11.77 -3.33 -12.71
N ILE A 254 12.88 -2.86 -12.12
CA ILE A 254 12.85 -2.02 -10.92
C ILE A 254 12.12 -0.70 -11.24
N TYR A 255 12.46 -0.04 -12.34
CA TYR A 255 11.79 1.18 -12.81
C TYR A 255 10.29 0.96 -13.07
N ALA A 256 9.93 -0.11 -13.79
CA ALA A 256 8.53 -0.45 -14.05
C ALA A 256 7.74 -0.75 -12.76
N LYS A 257 8.40 -1.24 -11.71
CA LYS A 257 7.78 -1.51 -10.41
C LYS A 257 7.71 -0.28 -9.49
N THR A 258 8.70 0.61 -9.50
CA THR A 258 8.66 1.89 -8.75
C THR A 258 7.71 2.90 -9.39
N ALA A 259 7.59 2.92 -10.72
CA ALA A 259 6.67 3.78 -11.45
C ALA A 259 5.19 3.40 -11.27
N ARG A 260 4.89 2.19 -10.77
CA ARG A 260 3.53 1.81 -10.38
C ARG A 260 3.17 2.46 -9.05
N PRO A 261 1.97 3.08 -8.90
CA PRO A 261 1.53 3.62 -7.63
C PRO A 261 1.50 2.48 -6.61
N ALA A 262 2.24 2.64 -5.52
CA ALA A 262 2.40 1.58 -4.54
C ALA A 262 1.02 1.17 -3.97
N ARG A 263 0.69 -0.12 -4.12
CA ARG A 263 -0.62 -0.79 -3.84
C ARG A 263 -1.24 -0.52 -2.46
N GLN A 264 -0.52 0.15 -1.56
CA GLN A 264 -0.90 0.45 -0.18
C GLN A 264 -0.89 1.96 0.17
N LEU A 265 -0.34 2.83 -0.68
CA LEU A 265 -0.13 4.26 -0.40
C LEU A 265 -1.18 5.20 -1.03
N THR A 266 -1.99 4.72 -1.97
CA THR A 266 -3.10 5.45 -2.63
C THR A 266 -4.47 5.00 -2.12
N LYS A 267 -4.63 4.86 -0.80
CA LYS A 267 -5.90 4.42 -0.20
C LYS A 267 -6.84 5.60 0.02
N LEU A 268 -7.75 5.80 -0.95
CA LEU A 268 -9.03 6.47 -0.69
C LEU A 268 -9.66 5.86 0.57
N LYS A 269 -10.08 6.72 1.50
CA LYS A 269 -10.71 6.33 2.75
C LYS A 269 -12.22 6.28 2.58
N PHE A 270 -12.79 5.12 2.85
CA PHE A 270 -14.24 4.92 2.95
C PHE A 270 -14.69 5.07 4.40
N SER A 271 -15.95 5.45 4.61
CA SER A 271 -16.61 5.30 5.91
C SER A 271 -16.71 3.84 6.33
N ASP A 272 -16.47 3.53 7.61
CA ASP A 272 -16.63 2.15 8.11
C ASP A 272 -18.10 1.69 8.04
N LYS A 273 -19.01 2.65 8.20
CA LYS A 273 -20.46 2.49 8.21
C LYS A 273 -21.07 3.12 6.96
N ALA A 274 -22.12 2.52 6.42
CA ALA A 274 -23.06 3.23 5.54
C ALA A 274 -24.32 3.57 6.33
N VAL A 275 -25.15 4.49 5.83
CA VAL A 275 -26.39 4.88 6.50
C VAL A 275 -27.54 4.98 5.51
N ILE A 276 -28.77 4.80 5.99
CA ILE A 276 -30.00 5.01 5.21
C ILE A 276 -30.82 6.09 5.90
N CYS A 277 -31.09 7.19 5.20
CA CYS A 277 -32.01 8.23 5.66
C CYS A 277 -32.80 8.85 4.51
N TYR A 278 -33.81 9.64 4.83
CA TYR A 278 -34.46 10.48 3.83
C TYR A 278 -33.59 11.70 3.49
N ARG A 279 -33.49 12.02 2.19
CA ARG A 279 -32.90 13.24 1.63
C ARG A 279 -33.87 13.77 0.57
N ASP A 280 -34.32 15.01 0.74
CA ASP A 280 -35.27 15.68 -0.15
C ASP A 280 -36.53 14.84 -0.45
N GLY A 281 -37.08 14.22 0.59
CA GLY A 281 -38.28 13.37 0.53
C GLY A 281 -38.08 11.95 -0.03
N ARG A 282 -36.88 11.61 -0.52
CA ARG A 282 -36.56 10.28 -1.06
C ARG A 282 -35.69 9.48 -0.10
N LEU A 283 -35.86 8.16 -0.07
CA LEU A 283 -35.04 7.27 0.76
C LEU A 283 -33.70 7.02 0.08
N CYS A 284 -32.59 7.38 0.73
CA CYS A 284 -31.25 7.26 0.15
C CYS A 284 -30.33 6.41 1.01
N LEU A 285 -29.55 5.55 0.36
CA LEU A 285 -28.35 4.92 0.92
C LEU A 285 -27.16 5.87 0.73
N LEU A 286 -26.41 6.10 1.81
CA LEU A 286 -25.34 7.07 1.89
C LEU A 286 -24.08 6.43 2.47
N PHE A 287 -22.92 6.72 1.88
CA PHE A 287 -21.61 6.41 2.46
C PHE A 287 -20.62 7.51 2.13
N ARG A 288 -19.61 7.72 2.98
CA ARG A 288 -18.62 8.79 2.82
C ARG A 288 -17.34 8.27 2.18
N VAL A 289 -16.77 9.08 1.30
CA VAL A 289 -15.50 8.82 0.62
C VAL A 289 -14.61 10.05 0.79
N CYS A 290 -13.30 9.85 0.89
CA CYS A 290 -12.31 10.91 0.97
C CYS A 290 -10.97 10.43 0.39
N ASP A 291 -10.26 11.30 -0.31
CA ASP A 291 -8.81 11.15 -0.43
C ASP A 291 -8.13 11.84 0.77
N PRO A 292 -7.40 11.12 1.64
CA PRO A 292 -6.65 11.73 2.73
C PRO A 292 -5.38 12.47 2.25
N ARG A 293 -5.01 12.36 0.97
CA ARG A 293 -3.97 13.17 0.35
C ARG A 293 -4.58 14.44 -0.23
N GLU A 294 -3.88 15.56 -0.11
CA GLU A 294 -4.19 16.83 -0.80
C GLU A 294 -3.97 16.76 -2.34
N GLN A 295 -3.93 15.55 -2.91
CA GLN A 295 -3.74 15.29 -4.33
C GLN A 295 -5.07 14.90 -4.95
N GLN A 296 -5.71 15.83 -5.67
CA GLN A 296 -7.00 15.57 -6.31
C GLN A 296 -6.90 14.43 -7.33
N SER A 297 -7.64 13.36 -7.11
CA SER A 297 -7.86 12.28 -8.09
C SER A 297 -8.54 12.84 -9.35
N ILE A 298 -7.98 12.55 -10.53
CA ILE A 298 -8.55 12.94 -11.82
C ILE A 298 -9.60 11.89 -12.22
N GLU A 299 -10.77 12.33 -12.69
CA GLU A 299 -11.86 11.48 -13.23
C GLU A 299 -12.29 10.33 -12.30
N SER A 300 -12.53 10.64 -11.02
CA SER A 300 -13.03 9.64 -10.06
C SER A 300 -14.46 9.19 -10.37
N LYS A 301 -14.60 7.91 -10.71
CA LYS A 301 -15.87 7.24 -10.98
C LYS A 301 -16.12 6.12 -9.97
N ILE A 302 -17.21 6.27 -9.23
CA ILE A 302 -17.68 5.35 -8.20
C ILE A 302 -18.70 4.40 -8.84
N ARG A 303 -18.59 3.11 -8.52
CA ARG A 303 -19.57 2.08 -8.87
C ARG A 303 -19.91 1.26 -7.64
N VAL A 304 -21.19 0.95 -7.48
CA VAL A 304 -21.69 0.14 -6.37
C VAL A 304 -22.48 -1.02 -6.93
N TYR A 305 -22.16 -2.23 -6.49
CA TYR A 305 -22.84 -3.45 -6.88
C TYR A 305 -23.42 -4.13 -5.64
N ILE A 306 -24.69 -4.53 -5.69
CA ILE A 306 -25.23 -5.49 -4.71
C ILE A 306 -24.88 -6.90 -5.17
N ILE A 307 -24.27 -7.67 -4.26
CA ILE A 307 -23.98 -9.10 -4.43
C ILE A 307 -24.99 -9.87 -3.60
N VAL A 308 -25.82 -10.67 -4.26
CA VAL A 308 -26.88 -11.46 -3.61
C VAL A 308 -27.05 -12.81 -4.30
N ASP A 309 -27.32 -13.86 -3.51
CA ASP A 309 -27.57 -15.20 -4.05
C ASP A 309 -29.02 -15.27 -4.52
N LYS A 310 -29.21 -15.36 -5.84
CA LYS A 310 -30.51 -15.36 -6.50
C LYS A 310 -30.82 -16.77 -7.01
N ARG A 311 -31.99 -17.29 -6.65
CA ARG A 311 -32.50 -18.53 -7.24
C ARG A 311 -33.22 -18.22 -8.56
N THR A 312 -32.89 -18.97 -9.61
CA THR A 312 -33.53 -18.89 -10.93
C THR A 312 -34.87 -19.62 -10.92
N ARG A 313 -35.69 -19.47 -11.96
CA ARG A 313 -37.00 -20.16 -12.06
C ARG A 313 -36.81 -21.67 -12.28
N GLU A 314 -35.68 -22.00 -12.90
CA GLU A 314 -35.17 -23.33 -13.21
C GLU A 314 -34.57 -24.02 -11.97
N GLY A 315 -34.46 -23.30 -10.85
CA GLY A 315 -34.08 -23.83 -9.54
C GLY A 315 -32.61 -23.70 -9.16
N GLU A 316 -31.75 -23.25 -10.09
CA GLU A 316 -30.32 -22.96 -9.89
C GLU A 316 -30.12 -21.77 -8.93
N THR A 317 -29.05 -21.77 -8.14
CA THR A 317 -28.68 -20.65 -7.27
C THR A 317 -27.43 -19.98 -7.82
N ILE A 318 -27.60 -18.78 -8.39
CA ILE A 318 -26.52 -17.99 -8.99
C ILE A 318 -26.14 -16.81 -8.09
N LYS A 319 -24.86 -16.43 -8.06
CA LYS A 319 -24.45 -15.16 -7.45
C LYS A 319 -24.78 -14.03 -8.43
N SER A 320 -25.77 -13.21 -8.07
CA SER A 320 -26.21 -12.09 -8.88
C SER A 320 -25.48 -10.83 -8.44
N HIS A 321 -24.92 -10.11 -9.41
CA HIS A 321 -24.28 -8.81 -9.23
C HIS A 321 -25.11 -7.77 -9.98
N VAL A 322 -25.67 -6.80 -9.28
CA VAL A 322 -26.52 -5.74 -9.88
C VAL A 322 -25.99 -4.37 -9.49
N GLU A 323 -25.80 -3.49 -10.47
CA GLU A 323 -25.30 -2.13 -10.25
C GLU A 323 -26.38 -1.24 -9.63
N LEU A 324 -26.02 -0.48 -8.59
CA LEU A 324 -26.87 0.55 -7.98
C LEU A 324 -26.59 1.89 -8.68
N LYS A 325 -27.64 2.52 -9.22
CA LYS A 325 -27.54 3.84 -9.87
C LYS A 325 -27.23 4.91 -8.83
N LEU A 326 -26.05 5.51 -8.92
CA LEU A 326 -25.65 6.62 -8.05
C LEU A 326 -26.17 7.96 -8.61
N GLU A 327 -26.40 8.92 -7.72
CA GLU A 327 -26.60 10.32 -8.09
C GLU A 327 -25.37 10.83 -8.89
N GLY A 328 -25.60 11.56 -9.98
CA GLY A 328 -24.53 12.00 -10.89
C GLY A 328 -23.84 10.89 -11.70
N ASN A 329 -24.49 9.74 -11.94
CA ASN A 329 -23.92 8.59 -12.65
C ASN A 329 -22.62 8.03 -12.02
N GLY A 330 -22.36 8.34 -10.75
CA GLY A 330 -21.17 7.95 -10.02
C GLY A 330 -19.92 8.78 -10.33
N GLU A 331 -20.01 9.83 -11.15
CA GLU A 331 -18.90 10.75 -11.40
C GLU A 331 -18.88 11.80 -10.28
N GLN A 332 -17.78 11.85 -9.50
CA GLN A 332 -17.67 12.71 -8.33
C GLN A 332 -16.30 13.39 -8.23
N ILE A 333 -16.32 14.67 -7.86
CA ILE A 333 -15.12 15.47 -7.62
C ILE A 333 -14.76 15.38 -6.13
N ILE A 334 -13.84 14.47 -5.79
CA ILE A 334 -13.40 14.22 -4.41
C ILE A 334 -12.32 15.26 -4.03
N LEU A 335 -12.72 16.52 -3.88
CA LEU A 335 -11.85 17.61 -3.40
C LEU A 335 -11.81 17.67 -1.85
N TRP A 336 -12.92 17.32 -1.23
CA TRP A 336 -13.10 17.14 0.21
C TRP A 336 -13.91 15.87 0.44
N PRO A 337 -14.13 15.40 1.69
CA PRO A 337 -14.95 14.23 1.94
C PRO A 337 -16.39 14.38 1.41
N ASP A 338 -16.72 13.64 0.37
CA ASP A 338 -18.06 13.64 -0.23
C ASP A 338 -18.91 12.47 0.31
N VAL A 339 -20.24 12.65 0.27
CA VAL A 339 -21.21 11.63 0.69
C VAL A 339 -21.93 11.11 -0.55
N VAL A 340 -21.47 9.96 -1.02
CA VAL A 340 -22.05 9.24 -2.16
C VAL A 340 -23.50 8.89 -1.85
N CYS A 341 -24.40 9.22 -2.77
CA CYS A 341 -25.84 9.05 -2.63
C CYS A 341 -26.37 8.05 -3.66
N HIS A 342 -27.04 7.00 -3.18
CA HIS A 342 -27.87 6.11 -4.00
C HIS A 342 -29.33 6.29 -3.59
N VAL A 343 -30.17 6.76 -4.52
CA VAL A 343 -31.61 6.88 -4.30
C VAL A 343 -32.27 5.50 -4.42
N ILE A 344 -33.00 5.07 -3.39
CA ILE A 344 -33.72 3.79 -3.35
C ILE A 344 -35.09 3.98 -4.02
N ASP A 345 -35.06 4.13 -5.35
CA ASP A 345 -36.25 4.14 -6.21
C ASP A 345 -36.82 2.73 -6.39
N GLU A 346 -38.02 2.60 -6.98
CA GLU A 346 -38.64 1.29 -7.26
C GLU A 346 -37.76 0.37 -8.12
N THR A 347 -36.93 0.94 -9.00
CA THR A 347 -35.97 0.21 -9.85
C THR A 347 -34.71 -0.27 -9.10
N SER A 348 -34.46 0.20 -7.87
CA SER A 348 -33.35 -0.26 -7.05
C SER A 348 -33.62 -1.66 -6.50
N PRO A 349 -32.65 -2.60 -6.53
CA PRO A 349 -32.80 -3.91 -5.88
C PRO A 349 -32.89 -3.82 -4.34
N LEU A 350 -32.70 -2.64 -3.75
CA LEU A 350 -32.94 -2.38 -2.32
C LEU A 350 -34.40 -2.00 -2.00
N SER A 351 -35.26 -1.70 -3.01
CA SER A 351 -36.65 -1.28 -2.80
C SER A 351 -37.53 -2.31 -2.08
N GLN A 352 -37.17 -3.60 -2.21
CA GLN A 352 -37.80 -4.71 -1.49
C GLN A 352 -37.61 -4.66 0.05
N PHE A 353 -36.68 -3.85 0.56
CA PHE A 353 -36.35 -3.78 1.98
C PHE A 353 -36.94 -2.54 2.65
N THR A 354 -38.26 -2.51 2.84
CA THR A 354 -38.99 -1.35 3.40
C THR A 354 -38.76 -1.12 4.91
N THR A 355 -38.16 -2.06 5.64
CA THR A 355 -38.03 -1.97 7.12
C THR A 355 -36.66 -2.44 7.59
N ALA A 356 -36.06 -1.71 8.53
CA ALA A 356 -34.76 -2.03 9.14
C ALA A 356 -34.63 -3.48 9.62
N LYS A 357 -35.70 -4.08 10.17
CA LYS A 357 -35.71 -5.49 10.60
C LYS A 357 -35.51 -6.46 9.44
N LEU A 358 -36.19 -6.23 8.31
CA LEU A 358 -36.08 -7.05 7.10
C LEU A 358 -34.70 -6.85 6.45
N PHE A 359 -34.23 -5.60 6.40
CA PHE A 359 -32.92 -5.23 5.89
C PHE A 359 -31.78 -5.93 6.67
N ASN A 360 -31.83 -5.91 8.00
CA ASN A 360 -30.82 -6.56 8.86
C ASN A 360 -30.87 -8.10 8.82
N ALA A 361 -32.02 -8.68 8.45
CA ALA A 361 -32.17 -10.13 8.26
C ALA A 361 -31.71 -10.60 6.87
N ALA A 362 -31.64 -9.69 5.90
CA ALA A 362 -31.24 -10.00 4.53
C ALA A 362 -29.77 -10.46 4.44
N GLN A 363 -29.45 -11.19 3.37
CA GLN A 363 -28.13 -11.78 3.13
C GLN A 363 -27.62 -11.29 1.78
N PHE A 364 -27.00 -10.12 1.78
CA PHE A 364 -26.33 -9.52 0.63
C PHE A 364 -25.03 -8.84 1.08
N GLU A 365 -24.17 -8.46 0.13
CA GLU A 365 -22.99 -7.64 0.37
C GLU A 365 -22.99 -6.50 -0.65
N LEU A 366 -22.82 -5.25 -0.20
CA LEU A 366 -22.59 -4.14 -1.12
C LEU A 366 -21.10 -4.07 -1.42
N TYR A 367 -20.72 -4.26 -2.68
CA TYR A 367 -19.37 -4.03 -3.18
C TYR A 367 -19.27 -2.61 -3.74
N VAL A 368 -18.30 -1.84 -3.25
CA VAL A 368 -18.03 -0.48 -3.72
C VAL A 368 -16.63 -0.45 -4.34
N SER A 369 -16.56 0.03 -5.58
CA SER A 369 -15.31 0.30 -6.30
C SER A 369 -15.26 1.77 -6.69
N ILE A 370 -14.11 2.40 -6.51
CA ILE A 370 -13.79 3.73 -7.01
C ILE A 370 -12.59 3.58 -7.93
N VAL A 371 -12.79 3.95 -9.19
CA VAL A 371 -11.73 4.04 -10.18
C VAL A 371 -11.39 5.51 -10.37
N GLY A 372 -10.13 5.88 -10.17
CA GLY A 372 -9.66 7.26 -10.35
C GLY A 372 -8.21 7.30 -10.79
N THR A 373 -7.84 8.32 -11.56
CA THR A 373 -6.50 8.47 -12.12
C THR A 373 -5.63 9.30 -11.17
N SER A 374 -4.46 8.77 -10.82
CA SER A 374 -3.48 9.46 -9.97
C SER A 374 -2.85 10.65 -10.72
N PRO A 375 -2.91 11.88 -10.19
CA PRO A 375 -2.37 13.07 -10.89
C PRO A 375 -0.85 13.02 -11.08
N ALA A 376 -0.13 12.31 -10.22
CA ALA A 376 1.34 12.25 -10.24
C ALA A 376 1.91 11.21 -11.22
N THR A 377 1.14 10.17 -11.57
CA THR A 377 1.60 9.06 -12.42
C THR A 377 0.75 8.85 -13.68
N ALA A 378 -0.38 9.54 -13.81
CA ALA A 378 -1.42 9.31 -14.83
C ALA A 378 -1.90 7.85 -14.93
N GLN A 379 -1.63 7.02 -13.91
CA GLN A 379 -2.08 5.63 -13.86
C GLN A 379 -3.42 5.53 -13.13
N MET A 380 -4.29 4.68 -13.65
CA MET A 380 -5.57 4.37 -13.04
C MET A 380 -5.36 3.55 -11.76
N THR A 381 -6.04 3.95 -10.69
CA THR A 381 -6.06 3.27 -9.40
C THR A 381 -7.48 2.85 -9.06
N GLU A 382 -7.63 1.66 -8.48
CA GLU A 382 -8.93 1.17 -8.00
C GLU A 382 -8.89 0.99 -6.48
N ALA A 383 -9.75 1.71 -5.78
CA ALA A 383 -9.98 1.53 -4.35
C ALA A 383 -11.29 0.76 -4.15
N LYS A 384 -11.24 -0.31 -3.36
CA LYS A 384 -12.36 -1.22 -3.14
C LYS A 384 -12.74 -1.29 -1.66
N THR A 385 -14.03 -1.40 -1.37
CA THR A 385 -14.52 -1.78 -0.04
C THR A 385 -15.85 -2.52 -0.13
N SER A 386 -16.35 -2.98 1.01
CA SER A 386 -17.63 -3.67 1.12
C SER A 386 -18.43 -3.22 2.33
N TYR A 387 -19.76 -3.33 2.26
CA TYR A 387 -20.66 -3.15 3.39
C TYR A 387 -21.57 -4.36 3.55
N LEU A 388 -21.50 -5.00 4.71
CA LEU A 388 -22.49 -5.99 5.15
C LEU A 388 -23.77 -5.29 5.64
N PRO A 389 -24.93 -5.96 5.67
CA PRO A 389 -26.19 -5.36 6.14
C PRO A 389 -26.10 -4.82 7.58
N ARG A 390 -25.30 -5.48 8.43
CA ARG A 390 -25.01 -5.06 9.81
C ARG A 390 -24.16 -3.77 9.94
N GLU A 391 -23.52 -3.33 8.86
CA GLU A 391 -22.69 -2.13 8.80
C GLU A 391 -23.44 -0.95 8.14
N ILE A 392 -24.70 -1.15 7.77
CA ILE A 392 -25.58 -0.15 7.16
C ILE A 392 -26.63 0.23 8.22
N PHE A 393 -26.59 1.47 8.68
CA PHE A 393 -27.42 1.94 9.79
C PHE A 393 -28.67 2.67 9.29
N TRP A 394 -29.84 2.10 9.56
CA TRP A 394 -31.12 2.70 9.21
C TRP A 394 -31.47 3.87 10.15
N GLY A 395 -32.01 4.95 9.61
CA GLY A 395 -32.40 6.14 10.38
C GLY A 395 -31.22 6.91 10.95
N GLN A 396 -30.08 6.89 10.25
CA GLN A 396 -28.90 7.65 10.63
C GLN A 396 -28.42 8.54 9.49
N ARG A 397 -27.77 9.65 9.85
CA ARG A 397 -27.13 10.60 8.93
C ARG A 397 -25.71 10.88 9.40
N PHE A 398 -24.77 11.08 8.48
CA PHE A 398 -23.43 11.54 8.85
C PHE A 398 -23.46 12.95 9.46
N VAL A 399 -22.60 13.20 10.43
CA VAL A 399 -22.34 14.54 10.96
C VAL A 399 -21.60 15.37 9.90
N ASN A 400 -21.91 16.66 9.75
CA ASN A 400 -21.11 17.54 8.89
C ASN A 400 -19.72 17.73 9.51
N ILE A 401 -18.68 17.57 8.72
CA ILE A 401 -17.27 17.65 9.14
C ILE A 401 -16.50 18.80 8.45
N ILE A 402 -17.16 19.55 7.57
CA ILE A 402 -16.56 20.66 6.83
C ILE A 402 -17.01 21.95 7.49
N HIS A 403 -16.04 22.72 7.98
CA HIS A 403 -16.24 23.99 8.65
C HIS A 403 -15.38 25.07 7.96
N TYR A 404 -15.91 26.28 7.83
CA TYR A 404 -15.14 27.42 7.35
C TYR A 404 -14.53 28.17 8.53
N ASP A 405 -13.21 28.23 8.59
CA ASP A 405 -12.47 29.01 9.57
C ASP A 405 -12.25 30.42 9.02
N ALA A 406 -13.07 31.35 9.50
CA ALA A 406 -13.02 32.75 9.11
C ALA A 406 -11.76 33.50 9.60
N GLN A 407 -10.98 32.95 10.55
CA GLN A 407 -9.74 33.59 11.02
C GLN A 407 -8.56 33.31 10.09
N ASN A 408 -8.55 32.14 9.45
CA ASN A 408 -7.50 31.69 8.54
C ASN A 408 -7.97 31.59 7.07
N GLU A 409 -9.16 32.14 6.76
CA GLU A 409 -9.81 32.16 5.44
C GLU A 409 -9.80 30.81 4.70
N ARG A 410 -10.01 29.70 5.43
CA ARG A 410 -9.83 28.34 4.91
C ARG A 410 -10.92 27.38 5.38
N TYR A 411 -11.20 26.38 4.54
CA TYR A 411 -12.02 25.24 4.95
C TYR A 411 -11.18 24.25 5.76
N ILE A 412 -11.69 23.87 6.92
CA ILE A 412 -11.11 22.84 7.79
C ILE A 412 -12.03 21.62 7.76
N VAL A 413 -11.43 20.45 7.60
CA VAL A 413 -12.12 19.15 7.56
C VAL A 413 -11.73 18.36 8.80
N ASP A 414 -12.71 18.04 9.64
CA ASP A 414 -12.50 17.23 10.84
C ASP A 414 -12.60 15.72 10.54
N TYR A 415 -11.44 15.06 10.56
CA TYR A 415 -11.35 13.62 10.33
C TYR A 415 -11.69 12.74 11.53
N GLU A 416 -11.77 13.27 12.75
CA GLU A 416 -12.18 12.50 13.93
C GLU A 416 -13.67 12.16 13.83
N ASN A 417 -14.49 13.12 13.42
CA ASN A 417 -15.92 12.94 13.17
C ASN A 417 -16.25 12.28 11.81
N PHE A 418 -15.26 11.82 11.04
CA PHE A 418 -15.45 11.23 9.69
C PHE A 418 -16.43 10.04 9.67
N ASN A 419 -16.36 9.15 10.67
CA ASN A 419 -17.22 7.98 10.82
C ASN A 419 -18.46 8.24 11.71
N ARG A 420 -18.64 9.46 12.21
CA ARG A 420 -19.69 9.77 13.19
C ARG A 420 -21.03 9.96 12.51
N THR A 421 -22.02 9.30 13.07
CA THR A 421 -23.41 9.31 12.62
C THR A 421 -24.33 9.75 13.77
N ILE A 422 -25.42 10.42 13.41
CA ILE A 422 -26.49 10.84 14.32
C ILE A 422 -27.79 10.16 13.90
N SER A 423 -28.64 9.81 14.86
CA SER A 423 -30.01 9.36 14.59
C SER A 423 -30.84 10.50 14.02
N VAL A 424 -31.70 10.20 13.06
CA VAL A 424 -32.66 11.12 12.46
C VAL A 424 -34.02 10.45 12.44
N ASP A 425 -35.06 11.19 12.80
CA ASP A 425 -36.43 10.70 12.77
C ASP A 425 -36.84 10.34 11.34
N MET A 426 -37.10 9.05 11.12
CA MET A 426 -37.57 8.54 9.84
C MET A 426 -39.11 8.57 9.83
N PRO A 427 -39.76 9.17 8.83
CA PRO A 427 -41.19 9.03 8.67
C PRO A 427 -41.52 7.53 8.53
N MET A 428 -42.44 7.06 9.39
CA MET A 428 -42.87 5.65 9.43
C MET A 428 -43.83 5.29 8.27
N THR A 429 -44.04 6.20 7.32
CA THR A 429 -44.98 6.02 6.20
C THR A 429 -44.34 5.27 5.04
N ASN A 430 -45.09 4.29 4.55
CA ASN A 430 -44.74 3.50 3.37
C ASN A 430 -44.58 4.43 2.15
N PRO A 431 -43.43 4.45 1.43
CA PRO A 431 -43.16 5.45 0.37
C PRO A 431 -44.20 5.46 -0.76
N LYS A 432 -44.95 4.36 -0.95
CA LYS A 432 -46.08 4.27 -1.87
C LYS A 432 -47.22 5.27 -1.60
N ASN A 433 -47.37 5.75 -0.37
CA ASN A 433 -48.47 6.66 0.00
C ASN A 433 -48.10 8.16 -0.09
N ASP A 434 -46.82 8.52 -0.18
CA ASP A 434 -46.41 9.93 -0.18
C ASP A 434 -46.33 10.53 -1.61
N HIS A 435 -46.12 9.71 -2.65
CA HIS A 435 -46.31 10.13 -4.05
C HIS A 435 -47.74 10.67 -4.30
N LEU A 436 -48.76 9.96 -3.80
CA LEU A 436 -50.16 10.37 -3.89
C LEU A 436 -50.46 11.66 -3.10
N LYS A 437 -49.67 12.01 -2.08
CA LYS A 437 -49.88 13.26 -1.32
C LYS A 437 -49.17 14.47 -1.93
N LEU A 438 -48.12 14.25 -2.72
CA LEU A 438 -47.39 15.32 -3.40
C LEU A 438 -48.10 15.79 -4.68
N GLU A 439 -48.79 14.90 -5.40
CA GLU A 439 -49.61 15.29 -6.56
C GLU A 439 -50.87 16.08 -6.15
N TYR A 440 -51.51 15.73 -5.03
CA TYR A 440 -52.66 16.48 -4.48
C TYR A 440 -52.31 17.82 -3.80
N ARG A 441 -51.04 18.26 -3.89
CA ARG A 441 -50.56 19.51 -3.27
C ARG A 441 -49.93 20.49 -4.28
N LYS A 442 -50.17 20.25 -5.57
CA LYS A 442 -50.04 21.21 -6.67
C LYS A 442 -51.43 21.62 -7.14
#